data_AF-A0A1E7FVK8-F1
#
_entry.id   AF-A0A1E7FVK8-F1
#
_cell.length_a   1.000
_cell.length_b   1.000
_cell.length_c   1.000
_cell.angle_alpha   90.00
_cell.angle_beta   90.00
_cell.angle_gamma   90.00
#
_symmetry.space_group_name_H-M   'P 1'
#
loop_
_entity.id
_entity.type
_entity.pdbx_description
1 polymer ?
#
loop_
_entity_poly.entity_id
_entity_poly.type
_entity_poly.pdbx_seq_one_letter_code
_entity_poly.pdbx_strand_id
1 'polypeptide(L)'
;MERSMGGRFLGQSDHGSGYPDGRPQGIGGSGSSRNVSGRTASALGSAKMPPFGLSGENSTDAMNNAMNFLGQFDKEYYARDPANAAIPKLVLDEDHLLLTNYFFYLMKQLRLCRFTENDRKTRGGKREKIKIGYGGLQCIHCADLPMSRKFFWSNVDRLANSFAEIPGHVLKCRRCPQKNKDALMRLKQGHPDQMSKLPRGSQKIFFRRMWRRLHDGDPQDEDEDTPTMQVPSPQAAMLPLENRRPPIAAIATSPDKSM
;
A
#
# COMPACT_ATOMS: atom_id res chain seq x y z
N MET A 1 57.51 -49.24 2.95
CA MET A 1 56.24 -49.89 3.32
C MET A 1 55.15 -48.86 3.00
N GLU A 2 54.67 -48.81 1.75
CA GLU A 2 53.47 -49.52 1.24
C GLU A 2 52.17 -48.90 1.82
N ARG A 3 51.12 -48.46 1.10
CA ARG A 3 50.65 -48.38 -0.30
C ARG A 3 49.61 -47.23 -0.34
N SER A 4 49.58 -46.30 -1.29
CA SER A 4 48.80 -46.32 -2.55
C SER A 4 47.38 -46.90 -2.48
N MET A 5 46.35 -46.06 -2.67
CA MET A 5 45.18 -46.36 -3.51
C MET A 5 44.63 -45.07 -4.13
N GLY A 6 44.72 -44.99 -5.46
CA GLY A 6 43.92 -44.09 -6.28
C GLY A 6 42.60 -44.75 -6.68
N GLY A 7 41.67 -43.94 -7.18
CA GLY A 7 40.42 -44.41 -7.78
C GLY A 7 39.86 -43.34 -8.71
N ARG A 8 40.13 -43.49 -10.01
CA ARG A 8 39.36 -42.87 -11.11
C ARG A 8 38.09 -43.69 -11.33
N PHE A 9 36.97 -43.05 -11.65
CA PHE A 9 35.97 -43.65 -12.53
C PHE A 9 35.35 -42.58 -13.45
N LEU A 10 35.41 -42.88 -14.74
CA LEU A 10 34.76 -42.22 -15.87
C LEU A 10 33.42 -42.91 -16.16
N GLY A 11 32.50 -42.22 -16.84
CA GLY A 11 31.42 -42.83 -17.63
C GLY A 11 30.05 -42.21 -17.33
N GLN A 12 29.54 -41.33 -18.23
CA GLN A 12 28.47 -41.59 -19.22
C GLN A 12 27.07 -41.69 -18.54
N SER A 13 26.00 -41.06 -19.00
CA SER A 13 25.50 -40.95 -20.37
C SER A 13 24.38 -39.91 -20.50
N ASP A 14 24.25 -39.37 -21.71
CA ASP A 14 23.12 -38.62 -22.27
C ASP A 14 21.74 -39.21 -21.97
N HIS A 15 20.74 -38.35 -21.79
CA HIS A 15 19.40 -38.51 -22.37
C HIS A 15 18.71 -37.15 -22.48
N GLY A 16 18.45 -36.75 -23.73
CA GLY A 16 17.67 -35.58 -24.07
C GLY A 16 16.17 -35.78 -23.85
N SER A 17 15.48 -34.65 -23.67
CA SER A 17 14.05 -34.56 -23.94
C SER A 17 13.78 -33.16 -24.48
N GLY A 18 13.56 -33.10 -25.79
CA GLY A 18 13.15 -31.90 -26.50
C GLY A 18 11.69 -31.57 -26.21
N TYR A 19 11.42 -30.29 -25.97
CA TYR A 19 10.07 -29.75 -26.01
C TYR A 19 9.84 -29.13 -27.39
N PRO A 20 8.79 -29.54 -28.13
CA PRO A 20 8.45 -28.90 -29.39
C PRO A 20 7.70 -27.58 -29.19
N ASP A 21 8.17 -26.55 -29.89
CA ASP A 21 7.50 -25.29 -30.15
C ASP A 21 6.23 -25.53 -30.99
N GLY A 22 5.08 -25.12 -30.46
CA GLY A 22 3.79 -25.16 -31.14
C GLY A 22 3.18 -23.76 -31.25
N ARG A 23 3.56 -23.03 -32.30
CA ARG A 23 2.97 -21.74 -32.68
C ARG A 23 2.09 -21.97 -33.93
N PRO A 24 0.78 -21.69 -33.92
CA PRO A 24 0.01 -21.63 -35.16
C PRO A 24 -0.02 -20.20 -35.71
N GLN A 25 0.40 -20.05 -36.96
CA GLN A 25 0.00 -18.97 -37.87
C GLN A 25 -1.15 -19.46 -38.76
N GLY A 26 -2.09 -18.56 -39.07
CA GLY A 26 -3.10 -18.67 -40.12
C GLY A 26 -3.98 -17.42 -40.04
N ILE A 27 -3.76 -16.36 -40.83
CA ILE A 27 -4.09 -16.13 -42.25
C ILE A 27 -5.59 -16.31 -42.57
N GLY A 28 -6.25 -15.15 -42.79
CA GLY A 28 -7.10 -14.90 -43.97
C GLY A 28 -8.59 -15.27 -43.89
N GLY A 29 -9.47 -14.30 -44.20
CA GLY A 29 -10.87 -14.59 -44.51
C GLY A 29 -11.80 -13.38 -44.46
N SER A 30 -11.82 -12.58 -45.53
CA SER A 30 -12.85 -11.58 -45.84
C SER A 30 -14.17 -12.22 -46.26
N GLY A 31 -15.32 -11.60 -45.90
CA GLY A 31 -16.49 -11.57 -46.78
C GLY A 31 -17.86 -11.92 -46.18
N SER A 32 -18.75 -10.94 -46.31
CA SER A 32 -20.15 -11.06 -46.77
C SER A 32 -21.31 -11.33 -45.79
N SER A 33 -22.28 -10.41 -45.91
CA SER A 33 -23.62 -10.36 -45.35
C SER A 33 -24.47 -11.63 -45.52
N ARG A 34 -25.34 -11.89 -44.53
CA ARG A 34 -26.76 -12.22 -44.74
C ARG A 34 -27.55 -12.19 -43.41
N ASN A 35 -28.64 -11.41 -43.41
CA ASN A 35 -29.78 -11.51 -42.50
C ASN A 35 -30.44 -12.89 -42.66
N VAL A 36 -30.86 -13.55 -41.56
CA VAL A 36 -32.15 -14.26 -41.41
C VAL A 36 -32.50 -14.38 -39.92
N SER A 37 -33.77 -14.10 -39.66
CA SER A 37 -34.60 -14.13 -38.46
C SER A 37 -34.63 -15.45 -37.68
N GLY A 38 -34.86 -15.35 -36.36
CA GLY A 38 -35.82 -16.24 -35.69
C GLY A 38 -35.35 -16.97 -34.42
N ARG A 39 -35.99 -16.60 -33.29
CA ARG A 39 -36.24 -17.40 -32.06
C ARG A 39 -34.97 -17.68 -31.22
N THR A 40 -34.91 -17.48 -29.91
CA THR A 40 -35.87 -17.82 -28.85
C THR A 40 -35.62 -16.92 -27.62
N ALA A 41 -36.69 -16.52 -26.94
CA ALA A 41 -36.64 -15.87 -25.66
C ALA A 41 -36.11 -16.88 -24.61
N SER A 42 -34.93 -16.60 -24.05
CA SER A 42 -34.43 -17.29 -22.86
C SER A 42 -34.48 -16.31 -21.69
N ALA A 43 -35.28 -16.67 -20.70
CA ALA A 43 -35.52 -15.93 -19.48
C ALA A 43 -34.19 -15.66 -18.75
N LEU A 44 -33.79 -14.38 -18.72
CA LEU A 44 -32.84 -13.86 -17.75
C LEU A 44 -33.50 -13.93 -16.38
N GLY A 45 -33.15 -14.96 -15.63
CA GLY A 45 -33.44 -15.06 -14.21
C GLY A 45 -32.80 -13.90 -13.48
N SER A 46 -33.60 -12.88 -13.18
CA SER A 46 -33.29 -11.89 -12.15
C SER A 46 -33.03 -12.64 -10.85
N ALA A 47 -31.75 -12.79 -10.49
CA ALA A 47 -31.33 -13.24 -9.18
C ALA A 47 -31.84 -12.23 -8.14
N LYS A 48 -33.01 -12.53 -7.61
CA LYS A 48 -33.66 -11.85 -6.48
C LYS A 48 -32.71 -12.00 -5.30
N MET A 49 -31.91 -10.97 -5.01
CA MET A 49 -31.20 -10.86 -3.74
C MET A 49 -32.23 -11.06 -2.62
N PRO A 50 -32.00 -11.96 -1.66
CA PRO A 50 -32.96 -12.19 -0.59
C PRO A 50 -33.13 -10.87 0.19
N PRO A 51 -34.38 -10.49 0.53
CA PRO A 51 -34.59 -9.37 1.42
C PRO A 51 -34.10 -9.81 2.79
N PHE A 52 -32.93 -9.29 3.20
CA PHE A 52 -32.52 -9.35 4.60
C PHE A 52 -33.47 -8.43 5.39
N GLY A 53 -34.65 -8.95 5.70
CA GLY A 53 -35.46 -8.47 6.80
C GLY A 53 -34.80 -8.94 8.09
N LEU A 54 -34.05 -8.05 8.75
CA LEU A 54 -33.67 -8.19 10.15
C LEU A 54 -33.84 -6.82 10.80
N SER A 55 -34.75 -6.81 11.79
CA SER A 55 -34.79 -5.97 12.99
C SER A 55 -33.83 -4.78 13.03
N GLY A 56 -34.39 -3.58 13.19
CA GLY A 56 -33.68 -2.31 13.31
C GLY A 56 -32.72 -2.23 14.49
N GLU A 57 -31.55 -2.86 14.36
CA GLU A 57 -30.38 -2.48 15.14
C GLU A 57 -30.00 -1.05 14.72
N ASN A 58 -29.94 -0.13 15.70
CA ASN A 58 -29.53 1.24 15.45
C ASN A 58 -28.18 1.23 14.72
N SER A 59 -28.09 2.00 13.63
CA SER A 59 -26.94 1.95 12.73
C SER A 59 -25.61 2.17 13.47
N THR A 60 -25.64 3.05 14.48
CA THR A 60 -24.56 3.39 15.40
C THR A 60 -24.10 2.22 16.26
N ASP A 61 -25.02 1.42 16.81
CA ASP A 61 -24.71 0.32 17.72
C ASP A 61 -23.95 -0.77 16.96
N ALA A 62 -24.37 -1.09 15.74
CA ALA A 62 -23.66 -2.03 14.89
C ALA A 62 -22.26 -1.53 14.48
N MET A 63 -22.05 -0.22 14.29
CA MET A 63 -20.71 0.33 14.07
C MET A 63 -19.84 0.22 15.32
N ASN A 64 -20.38 0.53 16.50
CA ASN A 64 -19.68 0.41 17.77
C ASN A 64 -19.29 -1.05 18.06
N ASN A 65 -20.19 -1.99 17.81
CA ASN A 65 -19.93 -3.43 17.93
C ASN A 65 -18.80 -3.87 16.99
N ALA A 66 -18.78 -3.39 15.74
CA ALA A 66 -17.70 -3.68 14.80
C ALA A 66 -16.34 -3.10 15.27
N MET A 67 -16.32 -1.88 15.81
CA MET A 67 -15.10 -1.27 16.38
C MET A 67 -14.59 -2.04 17.60
N ASN A 68 -15.48 -2.39 18.52
CA ASN A 68 -15.15 -3.17 19.70
C ASN A 68 -14.58 -4.54 19.33
N PHE A 69 -15.23 -5.24 18.39
CA PHE A 69 -14.76 -6.52 17.88
C PHE A 69 -13.35 -6.41 17.26
N LEU A 70 -13.14 -5.45 16.35
CA LEU A 70 -11.84 -5.28 15.69
C LEU A 70 -10.75 -4.80 16.65
N GLY A 71 -11.10 -3.97 17.64
CA GLY A 71 -10.18 -3.53 18.70
C GLY A 71 -9.77 -4.68 19.62
N GLN A 72 -10.70 -5.56 19.97
CA GLN A 72 -10.40 -6.76 20.74
C GLN A 72 -9.53 -7.74 19.94
N PHE A 73 -9.86 -7.95 18.67
CA PHE A 73 -9.06 -8.78 17.76
C PHE A 73 -7.61 -8.29 17.65
N ASP A 74 -7.40 -6.96 17.52
CA ASP A 74 -6.07 -6.34 17.48
C ASP A 74 -5.27 -6.66 18.76
N LYS A 75 -5.88 -6.47 19.94
CA LYS A 75 -5.24 -6.79 21.23
C LYS A 75 -4.85 -8.27 21.32
N GLU A 76 -5.76 -9.16 20.95
CA GLU A 76 -5.53 -10.61 20.97
C GLU A 76 -4.41 -11.04 19.99
N TYR A 77 -4.33 -10.41 18.83
CA TYR A 77 -3.29 -10.70 17.84
C TYR A 77 -1.87 -10.46 18.38
N TYR A 78 -1.65 -9.32 19.05
CA TYR A 78 -0.37 -9.01 19.68
C TYR A 78 -0.11 -9.83 20.95
N ALA A 79 -1.16 -10.23 21.68
CA ALA A 79 -1.03 -11.04 22.89
C ALA A 79 -0.75 -12.53 22.60
N ARG A 80 -1.15 -13.03 21.43
CA ARG A 80 -1.04 -14.46 21.08
C ARG A 80 0.40 -14.94 20.90
N ASP A 81 1.28 -14.08 20.39
CA ASP A 81 2.66 -14.44 20.02
C ASP A 81 3.63 -13.35 20.48
N PRO A 82 4.63 -13.68 21.32
CA PRO A 82 5.70 -12.74 21.71
C PRO A 82 6.42 -12.12 20.51
N ALA A 83 6.54 -12.84 19.40
CA ALA A 83 7.14 -12.30 18.17
C ALA A 83 6.29 -11.17 17.58
N ASN A 84 4.96 -11.25 17.67
CA ASN A 84 4.09 -10.15 17.24
C ASN A 84 4.21 -8.95 18.18
N ALA A 85 4.33 -9.17 19.49
CA ALA A 85 4.49 -8.10 20.48
C ALA A 85 5.76 -7.26 20.24
N ALA A 86 6.82 -7.87 19.68
CA ALA A 86 8.05 -7.18 19.30
C ALA A 86 7.93 -6.35 18.01
N ILE A 87 6.87 -6.54 17.21
CA ILE A 87 6.68 -5.79 15.95
C ILE A 87 6.13 -4.40 16.28
N PRO A 88 6.78 -3.31 15.83
CA PRO A 88 6.27 -1.96 16.02
C PRO A 88 4.86 -1.79 15.44
N LYS A 89 3.96 -1.18 16.22
CA LYS A 89 2.60 -0.88 15.78
C LYS A 89 2.61 0.20 14.70
N LEU A 90 2.00 -0.10 13.56
CA LEU A 90 1.88 0.83 12.43
C LEU A 90 0.98 2.04 12.76
N VAL A 91 -0.09 1.78 13.50
CA VAL A 91 -1.12 2.74 13.87
C VAL A 91 -1.22 2.79 15.38
N LEU A 92 -1.13 4.01 15.92
CA LEU A 92 -1.32 4.28 17.34
C LEU A 92 -2.71 4.86 17.57
N ASP A 93 -3.19 4.79 18.81
CA ASP A 93 -4.56 5.25 19.13
C ASP A 93 -4.75 6.75 18.87
N GLU A 94 -3.69 7.55 19.01
CA GLU A 94 -3.67 8.99 18.65
C GLU A 94 -3.95 9.25 17.17
N ASP A 95 -3.62 8.30 16.29
CA ASP A 95 -3.86 8.44 14.85
C ASP A 95 -5.35 8.29 14.49
N HIS A 96 -6.19 7.84 15.43
CA HIS A 96 -7.63 7.71 15.23
C HIS A 96 -8.28 9.06 14.84
N LEU A 97 -7.73 10.18 15.33
CA LEU A 97 -8.22 11.53 14.98
C LEU A 97 -7.87 11.95 13.54
N LEU A 98 -6.97 11.23 12.87
CA LEU A 98 -6.51 11.52 11.52
C LEU A 98 -7.21 10.67 10.45
N LEU A 99 -8.03 9.70 10.86
CA LEU A 99 -8.60 8.67 10.01
C LEU A 99 -10.09 8.48 10.27
N THR A 100 -10.79 7.90 9.29
CA THR A 100 -12.07 7.25 9.57
C THR A 100 -11.87 5.98 10.39
N ASN A 101 -12.89 5.53 11.10
CA ASN A 101 -12.90 4.24 11.80
C ASN A 101 -12.56 3.09 10.83
N TYR A 102 -13.13 3.13 9.61
CA TYR A 102 -12.82 2.13 8.57
C TYR A 102 -11.32 2.04 8.29
N PHE A 103 -10.67 3.15 7.94
CA PHE A 103 -9.24 3.17 7.68
C PHE A 103 -8.39 2.81 8.90
N PHE A 104 -8.75 3.31 10.09
CA PHE A 104 -8.02 3.02 11.32
C PHE A 104 -7.97 1.52 11.60
N TYR A 105 -9.12 0.85 11.59
CA TYR A 105 -9.17 -0.60 11.84
C TYR A 105 -8.70 -1.44 10.65
N LEU A 106 -8.84 -0.95 9.41
CA LEU A 106 -8.25 -1.60 8.24
C LEU A 106 -6.72 -1.67 8.36
N MET A 107 -6.09 -0.57 8.82
CA MET A 107 -4.64 -0.53 8.99
C MET A 107 -4.13 -1.42 10.13
N LYS A 108 -4.95 -1.64 11.16
CA LYS A 108 -4.67 -2.67 12.17
C LYS A 108 -4.70 -4.11 11.63
N GLN A 109 -5.19 -4.33 10.40
CA GLN A 109 -5.10 -5.64 9.73
C GLN A 109 -3.76 -5.86 8.99
N LEU A 110 -2.82 -4.92 9.12
CA LEU A 110 -1.48 -5.00 8.58
C LEU A 110 -0.45 -4.98 9.71
N ARG A 111 0.74 -5.53 9.43
CA ARG A 111 1.94 -5.42 10.28
C ARG A 111 3.12 -4.93 9.48
N LEU A 112 4.09 -4.36 10.18
CA LEU A 112 5.41 -4.06 9.62
C LEU A 112 6.07 -5.38 9.20
N CYS A 113 6.69 -5.38 8.03
CA CYS A 113 7.57 -6.44 7.58
C CYS A 113 8.86 -5.84 7.03
N ARG A 114 9.90 -6.67 6.97
CA ARG A 114 11.20 -6.32 6.41
C ARG A 114 11.35 -7.00 5.06
N PHE A 115 11.88 -6.27 4.09
CA PHE A 115 12.20 -6.81 2.78
C PHE A 115 13.27 -7.90 2.92
N THR A 116 13.02 -9.09 2.40
CA THR A 116 13.98 -10.20 2.42
C THR A 116 14.34 -10.67 1.02
N GLU A 117 15.36 -11.51 0.90
CA GLU A 117 15.79 -12.08 -0.38
C GLU A 117 14.67 -12.85 -1.10
N ASN A 118 13.76 -13.47 -0.34
CA ASN A 118 12.58 -14.16 -0.88
C ASN A 118 11.61 -13.20 -1.59
N ASP A 119 11.58 -11.93 -1.18
CA ASP A 119 10.67 -10.92 -1.74
C ASP A 119 11.13 -10.40 -3.12
N ARG A 120 12.38 -10.66 -3.51
CA ARG A 120 12.92 -10.32 -4.83
C ARG A 120 12.28 -11.13 -5.95
N LYS A 121 11.92 -12.39 -5.69
CA LYS A 121 11.45 -13.37 -6.68
C LYS A 121 9.95 -13.26 -6.99
N THR A 122 9.31 -12.14 -6.62
CA THR A 122 7.84 -12.01 -6.73
C THR A 122 7.38 -11.65 -8.15
N ARG A 123 6.15 -12.07 -8.50
CA ARG A 123 5.52 -11.99 -9.84
C ARG A 123 5.40 -10.59 -10.49
N GLY A 124 5.81 -9.51 -9.80
CA GLY A 124 5.49 -8.12 -10.17
C GLY A 124 6.64 -7.27 -10.72
N GLY A 125 7.78 -7.88 -11.06
CA GLY A 125 8.96 -7.19 -11.58
C GLY A 125 10.18 -7.29 -10.64
N LYS A 126 11.37 -6.96 -11.17
CA LYS A 126 12.63 -7.02 -10.42
C LYS A 126 12.67 -5.93 -9.35
N ARG A 127 12.50 -6.33 -8.08
CA ARG A 127 12.75 -5.50 -6.88
C ARG A 127 14.23 -5.52 -6.48
N GLU A 128 15.13 -5.51 -7.46
CA GLU A 128 16.58 -5.64 -7.21
C GLU A 128 17.14 -4.42 -6.46
N LYS A 129 16.56 -3.23 -6.69
CA LYS A 129 17.00 -1.99 -6.05
C LYS A 129 16.55 -1.81 -4.60
N ILE A 130 15.63 -2.64 -4.09
CA ILE A 130 15.20 -2.54 -2.70
C ILE A 130 16.24 -3.22 -1.80
N LYS A 131 16.72 -2.50 -0.79
CA LYS A 131 17.68 -3.03 0.20
C LYS A 131 17.02 -4.09 1.08
N ILE A 132 17.77 -5.12 1.43
CA ILE A 132 17.33 -6.10 2.44
C ILE A 132 17.16 -5.36 3.78
N GLY A 133 16.08 -5.63 4.49
CA GLY A 133 15.72 -4.90 5.71
C GLY A 133 14.82 -3.69 5.49
N TYR A 134 14.58 -3.27 4.23
CA TYR A 134 13.71 -2.13 3.93
C TYR A 134 12.28 -2.34 4.46
N GLY A 135 11.72 -1.30 5.08
CA GLY A 135 10.39 -1.30 5.68
C GLY A 135 9.26 -1.52 4.68
N GLY A 136 8.31 -2.40 5.03
CA GLY A 136 7.14 -2.69 4.21
C GLY A 136 5.92 -3.11 5.02
N LEU A 137 4.78 -3.22 4.35
CA LEU A 137 3.52 -3.65 4.95
C LEU A 137 3.18 -5.07 4.53
N GLN A 138 2.66 -5.86 5.47
CA GLN A 138 2.17 -7.21 5.21
C GLN A 138 0.81 -7.41 5.90
N CYS A 139 -0.08 -8.16 5.26
CA CYS A 139 -1.34 -8.55 5.88
C CYS A 139 -1.13 -9.57 7.01
N ILE A 140 -1.63 -9.29 8.21
CA ILE A 140 -1.46 -10.13 9.40
C ILE A 140 -2.05 -11.53 9.23
N HIS A 141 -3.09 -11.64 8.41
CA HIS A 141 -3.87 -12.87 8.25
C HIS A 141 -3.19 -13.91 7.39
N CYS A 142 -2.41 -13.48 6.38
CA CYS A 142 -1.67 -14.38 5.50
C CYS A 142 -0.17 -14.30 5.74
N ALA A 143 0.26 -13.69 6.85
CA ALA A 143 1.64 -13.26 7.03
C ALA A 143 2.64 -14.43 7.09
N ASP A 144 2.19 -15.57 7.60
CA ASP A 144 3.02 -16.75 7.82
C ASP A 144 2.99 -17.71 6.61
N LEU A 145 2.34 -17.29 5.51
CA LEU A 145 2.32 -18.04 4.27
C LEU A 145 3.46 -17.60 3.33
N PRO A 146 4.03 -18.53 2.54
CA PRO A 146 5.11 -18.21 1.60
C PRO A 146 4.70 -17.18 0.53
N MET A 147 3.41 -17.15 0.17
CA MET A 147 2.83 -16.21 -0.81
C MET A 147 2.05 -15.08 -0.13
N SER A 148 2.47 -14.68 1.06
CA SER A 148 1.88 -13.55 1.78
C SER A 148 1.92 -12.27 0.95
N ARG A 149 0.85 -11.47 1.01
CA ARG A 149 0.82 -10.18 0.29
C ARG A 149 1.63 -9.16 1.09
N LYS A 150 2.74 -8.72 0.49
CA LYS A 150 3.60 -7.65 1.01
C LYS A 150 3.64 -6.46 0.05
N PHE A 151 3.74 -5.27 0.61
CA PHE A 151 3.76 -4.00 -0.10
C PHE A 151 5.01 -3.22 0.30
N PHE A 152 5.77 -2.76 -0.69
CA PHE A 152 6.96 -1.96 -0.51
C PHE A 152 6.86 -0.78 -1.47
N TRP A 153 6.88 0.44 -0.93
CA TRP A 153 6.83 1.67 -1.71
C TRP A 153 8.16 2.41 -1.57
N SER A 154 8.54 3.20 -2.57
CA SER A 154 9.80 3.94 -2.57
C SER A 154 9.73 5.27 -1.80
N ASN A 155 8.53 5.83 -1.62
CA ASN A 155 8.32 7.05 -0.87
C ASN A 155 6.88 7.13 -0.34
N VAL A 156 6.65 8.07 0.59
CA VAL A 156 5.37 8.29 1.25
C VAL A 156 4.25 8.68 0.28
N ASP A 157 4.56 9.42 -0.77
CA ASP A 157 3.55 9.86 -1.74
C ASP A 157 3.04 8.68 -2.59
N ARG A 158 3.94 7.77 -2.99
CA ARG A 158 3.54 6.51 -3.66
C ARG A 158 2.72 5.61 -2.74
N LEU A 159 3.07 5.53 -1.47
CA LEU A 159 2.25 4.83 -0.48
C LEU A 159 0.84 5.41 -0.40
N ALA A 160 0.71 6.74 -0.29
CA ALA A 160 -0.60 7.40 -0.18
C ALA A 160 -1.45 7.20 -1.45
N ASN A 161 -0.84 7.33 -2.63
CA ASN A 161 -1.54 7.21 -3.92
C ASN A 161 -1.98 5.77 -4.25
N SER A 162 -1.22 4.76 -3.81
CA SER A 162 -1.51 3.34 -4.07
C SER A 162 -2.24 2.66 -2.92
N PHE A 163 -2.75 3.41 -1.94
CA PHE A 163 -3.34 2.84 -0.74
C PHE A 163 -4.59 2.00 -1.00
N ALA A 164 -5.30 2.27 -2.10
CA ALA A 164 -6.48 1.51 -2.52
C ALA A 164 -6.24 0.00 -2.73
N GLU A 165 -4.98 -0.41 -2.93
CA GLU A 165 -4.62 -1.83 -3.06
C GLU A 165 -4.79 -2.63 -1.76
N ILE A 166 -4.62 -1.98 -0.60
CA ILE A 166 -4.68 -2.63 0.72
C ILE A 166 -6.09 -3.20 0.99
N PRO A 167 -7.18 -2.40 0.93
CA PRO A 167 -8.53 -2.93 1.10
C PRO A 167 -8.84 -4.06 0.12
N GLY A 168 -8.37 -3.94 -1.13
CA GLY A 168 -8.56 -4.94 -2.17
C GLY A 168 -7.99 -6.30 -1.80
N HIS A 169 -6.83 -6.33 -1.12
CA HIS A 169 -6.28 -7.56 -0.58
C HIS A 169 -7.01 -8.03 0.68
N VAL A 170 -7.12 -7.20 1.73
CA VAL A 170 -7.63 -7.63 3.04
C VAL A 170 -9.03 -8.24 2.93
N LEU A 171 -9.92 -7.60 2.18
CA LEU A 171 -11.30 -8.07 2.00
C LEU A 171 -11.39 -9.36 1.16
N LYS A 172 -10.42 -9.63 0.28
CA LYS A 172 -10.35 -10.86 -0.54
C LYS A 172 -9.41 -11.92 0.03
N CYS A 173 -8.68 -11.60 1.10
CA CYS A 173 -7.69 -12.48 1.68
C CYS A 173 -8.38 -13.76 2.20
N ARG A 174 -7.96 -14.91 1.70
CA ARG A 174 -8.54 -16.22 2.06
C ARG A 174 -8.31 -16.58 3.53
N ARG A 175 -7.30 -15.98 4.16
CA ARG A 175 -6.94 -16.22 5.57
C ARG A 175 -7.54 -15.19 6.52
N CYS A 176 -8.04 -14.06 6.02
CA CYS A 176 -8.72 -13.08 6.86
C CYS A 176 -10.06 -13.68 7.32
N PRO A 177 -10.31 -13.78 8.65
CA PRO A 177 -11.56 -14.30 9.17
C PRO A 177 -12.76 -13.52 8.61
N GLN A 178 -13.86 -14.23 8.32
CA GLN A 178 -15.05 -13.60 7.74
C GLN A 178 -15.61 -12.52 8.66
N LYS A 179 -15.65 -12.76 9.97
CA LYS A 179 -16.07 -11.77 10.98
C LYS A 179 -15.28 -10.45 10.89
N ASN A 180 -13.96 -10.51 10.64
CA ASN A 180 -13.15 -9.30 10.45
C ASN A 180 -13.55 -8.56 9.18
N LYS A 181 -13.80 -9.29 8.08
CA LYS A 181 -14.26 -8.68 6.82
C LYS A 181 -15.62 -8.02 7.00
N ASP A 182 -16.55 -8.69 7.68
CA ASP A 182 -17.90 -8.20 7.92
C ASP A 182 -17.86 -6.93 8.78
N ALA A 183 -17.07 -6.94 9.86
CA ALA A 183 -16.86 -5.76 10.70
C ALA A 183 -16.24 -4.59 9.91
N LEU A 184 -15.22 -4.84 9.08
CA LEU A 184 -14.63 -3.82 8.20
C LEU A 184 -15.64 -3.29 7.18
N MET A 185 -16.45 -4.16 6.59
CA MET A 185 -17.50 -3.77 5.66
C MET A 185 -18.58 -2.94 6.34
N ARG A 186 -18.89 -3.22 7.61
CA ARG A 186 -19.79 -2.39 8.42
C ARG A 186 -19.22 -1.00 8.62
N LEU A 187 -17.95 -0.88 9.02
CA LEU A 187 -17.28 0.42 9.16
C LEU A 187 -17.18 1.18 7.84
N LYS A 188 -17.00 0.47 6.72
CA LYS A 188 -16.93 1.06 5.38
C LYS A 188 -18.20 1.82 5.00
N GLN A 189 -19.37 1.45 5.53
CA GLN A 189 -20.62 2.13 5.23
C GLN A 189 -20.63 3.59 5.69
N GLY A 190 -20.04 3.90 6.85
CA GLY A 190 -19.90 5.27 7.36
C GLY A 190 -18.63 5.98 6.90
N HIS A 191 -17.80 5.35 6.07
CA HIS A 191 -16.52 5.91 5.64
C HIS A 191 -16.67 7.22 4.84
N PRO A 192 -17.58 7.36 3.86
CA PRO A 192 -17.76 8.61 3.12
C PRO A 192 -18.15 9.79 4.02
N ASP A 193 -19.06 9.56 4.97
CA ASP A 193 -19.54 10.59 5.90
C ASP A 193 -18.47 11.02 6.92
N GLN A 194 -17.62 10.09 7.34
CA GLN A 194 -16.48 10.41 8.20
C GLN A 194 -15.38 11.13 7.42
N MET A 195 -15.16 10.78 6.15
CA MET A 195 -14.19 11.44 5.27
C MET A 195 -14.48 12.92 5.07
N SER A 196 -15.74 13.30 4.90
CA SER A 196 -16.13 14.71 4.73
C SER A 196 -15.96 15.54 6.00
N LYS A 197 -15.92 14.91 7.17
CA LYS A 197 -15.78 15.56 8.49
C LYS A 197 -14.32 15.72 8.92
N LEU A 198 -13.38 15.03 8.30
CA LEU A 198 -11.98 15.13 8.68
C LEU A 198 -11.35 16.45 8.20
N PRO A 199 -10.45 17.04 9.01
CA PRO A 199 -9.66 18.19 8.57
C PRO A 199 -8.88 17.88 7.28
N ARG A 200 -8.83 18.85 6.36
CA ARG A 200 -8.03 18.72 5.14
C ARG A 200 -6.58 18.40 5.49
N GLY A 201 -6.00 17.40 4.83
CA GLY A 201 -4.61 16.98 5.05
C GLY A 201 -4.38 16.03 6.23
N SER A 202 -5.41 15.67 7.01
CA SER A 202 -5.30 14.70 8.12
C SER A 202 -4.66 13.38 7.70
N GLN A 203 -5.10 12.79 6.59
CA GLN A 203 -4.52 11.57 6.04
C GLN A 203 -3.05 11.74 5.64
N LYS A 204 -2.67 12.89 5.08
CA LYS A 204 -1.26 13.16 4.72
C LYS A 204 -0.37 13.15 5.96
N ILE A 205 -0.86 13.72 7.07
CA ILE A 205 -0.16 13.69 8.37
C ILE A 205 -0.03 12.25 8.85
N PHE A 206 -1.11 11.46 8.78
CA PHE A 206 -1.08 10.05 9.13
C PHE A 206 -0.04 9.26 8.32
N PHE A 207 -0.06 9.38 6.98
CA PHE A 207 0.88 8.66 6.12
C PHE A 207 2.33 9.04 6.42
N ARG A 208 2.64 10.30 6.71
CA ARG A 208 3.99 10.71 7.12
C ARG A 208 4.39 10.15 8.48
N ARG A 209 3.47 10.08 9.45
CA ARG A 209 3.72 9.46 10.76
C ARG A 209 3.99 7.97 10.62
N MET A 210 3.11 7.27 9.93
CA MET A 210 3.25 5.83 9.69
C MET A 210 4.50 5.52 8.87
N TRP A 211 4.84 6.33 7.87
CA TRP A 211 6.07 6.17 7.09
C TRP A 211 7.32 6.19 7.96
N ARG A 212 7.41 7.13 8.92
CA ARG A 212 8.53 7.17 9.86
C ARG A 212 8.61 5.90 10.72
N ARG A 213 7.48 5.38 11.18
CA ARG A 213 7.45 4.11 11.95
C ARG A 213 7.82 2.90 11.09
N LEU A 214 7.42 2.92 9.82
CA LEU A 214 7.68 1.85 8.86
C LEU A 214 9.17 1.69 8.57
N HIS A 215 9.86 2.82 8.47
CA HIS A 215 11.28 2.90 8.12
C HIS A 215 12.20 3.14 9.32
N ASP A 216 11.68 3.03 10.53
CA ASP A 216 12.49 3.07 11.74
C ASP A 216 13.40 1.83 11.76
N GLY A 217 14.71 2.02 11.86
CA GLY A 217 15.69 0.92 11.76
C GLY A 217 15.91 0.35 10.36
N ASP A 218 15.48 1.04 9.29
CA ASP A 218 15.94 0.72 7.93
C ASP A 218 17.47 0.91 7.83
N PRO A 219 18.16 0.12 7.00
CA PRO A 219 19.58 0.34 6.74
C PRO A 219 19.75 1.75 6.18
N GLN A 220 20.45 2.60 6.93
CA GLN A 220 20.83 3.92 6.43
C GLN A 220 21.73 3.73 5.22
N ASP A 221 21.52 4.55 4.20
CA ASP A 221 22.50 4.68 3.14
C ASP A 221 23.71 5.37 3.78
N GLU A 222 24.69 4.61 4.28
CA GLU A 222 25.96 5.19 4.76
C GLU A 222 26.80 5.79 3.61
N ASP A 223 26.29 5.75 2.37
CA ASP A 223 26.95 6.17 1.14
C ASP A 223 26.05 7.12 0.31
N GLU A 224 25.73 8.29 0.83
CA GLU A 224 25.58 9.49 0.00
C GLU A 224 26.52 10.51 0.60
N ASP A 225 27.76 10.41 0.12
CA ASP A 225 28.83 11.39 0.15
C ASP A 225 28.20 12.77 -0.08
N THR A 226 27.77 13.40 1.01
CA THR A 226 27.25 14.75 0.97
C THR A 226 28.46 15.57 0.56
N PRO A 227 28.51 16.17 -0.66
CA PRO A 227 29.63 17.02 -0.98
C PRO A 227 29.61 18.09 0.10
N THR A 228 30.66 18.09 0.92
CA THR A 228 30.90 19.08 1.95
C THR A 228 30.75 20.43 1.24
N MET A 229 29.60 21.08 1.41
CA MET A 229 29.45 22.48 1.04
C MET A 229 30.40 23.20 1.97
N GLN A 230 31.64 23.37 1.52
CA GLN A 230 32.55 24.34 2.08
C GLN A 230 31.81 25.66 2.02
N VAL A 231 31.26 26.06 3.17
CA VAL A 231 30.76 27.41 3.35
C VAL A 231 32.01 28.30 3.22
N PRO A 232 32.14 29.12 2.16
CA PRO A 232 33.23 30.07 2.13
C PRO A 232 33.06 30.99 3.34
N SER A 233 34.10 31.01 4.16
CA SER A 233 34.23 31.88 5.32
C SER A 233 33.89 33.33 4.93
N PRO A 234 33.03 34.04 5.69
CA PRO A 234 32.72 35.43 5.37
C PRO A 234 33.93 36.30 5.74
N GLN A 235 34.85 36.49 4.80
CA GLN A 235 35.76 37.61 4.87
C GLN A 235 34.98 38.89 4.64
N ALA A 236 35.13 39.79 5.60
CA ALA A 236 34.54 41.11 5.67
C ALA A 236 34.69 41.88 4.36
N ALA A 237 33.55 42.17 3.72
CA ALA A 237 33.43 43.28 2.78
C ALA A 237 32.53 44.32 3.43
N MET A 238 33.17 45.26 4.14
CA MET A 238 32.55 46.54 4.46
C MET A 238 32.21 47.24 3.15
N LEU A 239 30.94 47.59 2.95
CA LEU A 239 30.55 48.58 1.94
C LEU A 239 30.06 49.84 2.65
N PRO A 240 30.49 51.05 2.21
CA PRO A 240 30.11 52.29 2.85
C PRO A 240 28.68 52.69 2.50
N LEU A 241 28.06 53.27 3.52
CA LEU A 241 26.71 53.80 3.57
C LEU A 241 26.69 55.22 2.98
N GLU A 242 26.39 55.41 1.70
CA GLU A 242 26.11 56.77 1.19
C GLU A 242 25.39 56.76 -0.18
N ASN A 243 24.07 56.90 -0.16
CA ASN A 243 23.41 58.07 -0.75
C ASN A 243 21.90 58.00 -0.57
N ARG A 244 21.42 58.83 0.35
CA ARG A 244 20.01 59.19 0.53
C ARG A 244 19.56 60.08 -0.64
N ARG A 245 18.42 59.76 -1.24
CA ARG A 245 17.59 60.74 -1.95
C ARG A 245 16.12 60.49 -1.61
N PRO A 246 15.43 61.40 -0.89
CA PRO A 246 13.96 61.44 -0.85
C PRO A 246 13.46 62.54 -1.82
N PRO A 247 12.17 62.88 -1.83
CA PRO A 247 11.02 62.09 -2.27
C PRO A 247 10.26 62.82 -3.40
N ILE A 248 9.39 62.14 -4.14
CA ILE A 248 8.31 62.84 -4.88
C ILE A 248 6.99 62.12 -4.61
N ALA A 249 6.13 62.81 -3.87
CA ALA A 249 4.70 62.56 -3.77
C ALA A 249 4.00 63.11 -5.01
N ALA A 250 2.93 62.45 -5.47
CA ALA A 250 1.67 63.06 -5.92
C ALA A 250 0.78 62.01 -6.66
N ILE A 251 -0.46 61.76 -6.21
CA ILE A 251 -1.76 62.22 -6.79
C ILE A 251 -2.11 61.43 -8.09
N ALA A 252 -3.27 60.82 -8.37
CA ALA A 252 -4.68 61.09 -8.04
C ALA A 252 -5.61 59.90 -8.45
N THR A 253 -6.70 59.73 -7.69
CA THR A 253 -8.14 59.59 -8.09
C THR A 253 -8.63 58.82 -9.35
N SER A 254 -9.47 57.77 -9.11
CA SER A 254 -10.85 57.47 -9.63
C SER A 254 -11.18 57.41 -11.14
N PRO A 255 -12.40 57.00 -11.62
CA PRO A 255 -13.54 56.28 -11.00
C PRO A 255 -14.18 55.14 -11.87
N ASP A 256 -15.17 54.47 -11.26
CA ASP A 256 -16.47 53.94 -11.77
C ASP A 256 -16.71 53.70 -13.27
N LYS A 257 -17.28 52.52 -13.59
CA LYS A 257 -18.26 52.39 -14.69
C LYS A 257 -19.18 51.19 -14.48
N SER A 258 -20.42 51.51 -14.12
CA SER A 258 -21.60 50.66 -14.29
C SER A 258 -21.99 50.58 -15.76
N MET A 259 -22.42 49.39 -16.20
CA MET A 259 -23.50 49.15 -17.16
C MET A 259 -24.05 47.74 -16.95
#